data_AF-A0A7R8WJQ2-F1
#
_entry.id   AF-A0A7R8WJQ2-F1
#
_cell.length_a   1.000
_cell.length_b   1.000
_cell.length_c   1.000
_cell.angle_alpha   90.00
_cell.angle_beta   90.00
_cell.angle_gamma   90.00
#
_symmetry.space_group_name_H-M   'P 1'
#
loop_
_entity.id
_entity.type
_entity.pdbx_description
1 polymer ?
#
loop_
_entity_poly.entity_id
_entity_poly.type
_entity_poly.pdbx_seq_one_letter_code
_entity_poly.pdbx_strand_id
1 'polypeptide(L)'
;MDQGDLILQFMHLAEPELSKRLADVEGPRMEAFLELAQRTSTAKADPYKEHFRVTLIPYDLQDQMLRITNIDTLDERDYHLNFENMELPAWEALSFDYEAKWPVSLVLNRKALFCYQMIFRLLFYFKHVERLLCSSIPLGCKSLSPLNGTEAETEDGSGPSTLMLCFALRHKMLHFLQNLQTYIVQEVLKPNWEMFMERMAQVKTVDEVLEFHRDFLDTCLRDCMLTSPELLGALMKILKLSAHFTDLVKKRLSLEVNDGRSLDEATEEFATMFGQEVRTVDLEFNALIFGLLDSLNEAGRRFSENIYKLFFRMDYNNFYMTVIGKMPGGAPGVPVLASSNLELQMF
;
A
#
# COMPACT_ATOMS: atom_id res chain seq x y z
N MET A 1 -11.76 -2.94 -6.92
CA MET A 1 -12.04 -1.53 -6.61
C MET A 1 -12.26 -0.72 -7.89
N ASP A 2 -12.99 -1.26 -8.86
CA ASP A 2 -13.26 -0.54 -10.12
C ASP A 2 -14.19 0.66 -9.87
N GLN A 3 -15.21 0.45 -9.05
CA GLN A 3 -16.02 1.50 -8.43
C GLN A 3 -15.28 2.12 -7.24
N GLY A 4 -14.31 2.98 -7.54
CA GLY A 4 -13.50 3.65 -6.52
C GLY A 4 -14.30 4.60 -5.61
N ASP A 5 -15.44 5.10 -6.08
CA ASP A 5 -16.35 5.97 -5.34
C ASP A 5 -16.95 5.27 -4.10
N LEU A 6 -17.38 4.00 -4.23
CA LEU A 6 -17.88 3.20 -3.11
C LEU A 6 -16.83 3.09 -2.00
N ILE A 7 -15.61 2.69 -2.36
CA ILE A 7 -14.52 2.48 -1.39
C ILE A 7 -14.12 3.79 -0.73
N LEU A 8 -14.01 4.88 -1.49
CA LEU A 8 -13.67 6.19 -0.94
C LEU A 8 -14.75 6.69 0.04
N GLN A 9 -16.03 6.57 -0.31
CA GLN A 9 -17.13 6.94 0.57
C GLN A 9 -17.13 6.07 1.84
N PHE A 10 -16.97 4.76 1.69
CA PHE A 10 -16.88 3.84 2.83
C PHE A 10 -15.71 4.20 3.75
N MET A 11 -14.51 4.42 3.20
CA MET A 11 -13.33 4.79 3.98
C MET A 11 -13.51 6.11 4.75
N HIS A 12 -14.27 7.06 4.22
CA HIS A 12 -14.57 8.32 4.92
C HIS A 12 -15.57 8.11 6.06
N LEU A 13 -16.62 7.31 5.82
CA LEU A 13 -17.64 7.01 6.83
C LEU A 13 -17.10 6.15 7.97
N ALA A 14 -16.26 5.17 7.64
CA ALA A 14 -15.70 4.20 8.58
C ALA A 14 -14.40 4.66 9.25
N GLU A 15 -13.82 5.79 8.86
CA GLU A 15 -12.60 6.37 9.45
C GLU A 15 -12.55 6.37 11.00
N PRO A 16 -13.61 6.78 11.74
CA PRO A 16 -13.57 6.77 13.20
C PRO A 16 -13.56 5.36 13.82
N GLU A 17 -14.11 4.36 13.15
CA GLU A 17 -14.07 2.96 13.62
C GLU A 17 -12.77 2.28 13.21
N LEU A 18 -12.31 2.51 11.97
CA LEU A 18 -11.09 1.91 11.44
C LEU A 18 -9.82 2.40 12.16
N SER A 19 -9.87 3.57 12.78
CA SER A 19 -8.77 4.12 13.59
C SER A 19 -8.65 3.46 14.97
N LYS A 20 -9.62 2.63 15.37
CA LYS A 20 -9.56 1.88 16.62
C LYS A 20 -8.79 0.57 16.46
N ARG A 21 -8.50 -0.07 17.59
CA ARG A 21 -8.03 -1.46 17.62
C ARG A 21 -9.17 -2.40 17.28
N LEU A 22 -8.85 -3.55 16.71
CA LEU A 22 -9.84 -4.55 16.32
C LEU A 22 -10.81 -4.93 17.45
N ALA A 23 -10.32 -5.04 18.69
CA ALA A 23 -11.15 -5.35 19.86
C ALA A 23 -12.29 -4.35 20.12
N ASP A 24 -12.10 -3.08 19.72
CA ASP A 24 -13.00 -1.96 20.04
C ASP A 24 -13.95 -1.61 18.87
N VAL A 25 -13.87 -2.36 17.76
CA VAL A 25 -14.70 -2.10 16.57
C VAL A 25 -16.02 -2.83 16.66
N GLU A 26 -17.10 -2.09 16.43
CA GLU A 26 -18.45 -2.64 16.37
C GLU A 26 -18.78 -3.13 14.95
N GLY A 27 -18.82 -4.45 14.75
CA GLY A 27 -19.19 -5.06 13.46
C GLY A 27 -20.50 -4.53 12.83
N PRO A 28 -21.61 -4.42 13.59
CA PRO A 28 -22.87 -3.89 13.04
C PRO A 28 -22.75 -2.45 12.51
N ARG A 29 -21.90 -1.64 13.14
CA ARG A 29 -21.67 -0.26 12.71
C ARG A 29 -20.90 -0.20 11.39
N MET A 30 -19.91 -1.08 11.22
CA MET A 30 -19.17 -1.23 9.97
C MET A 30 -20.09 -1.66 8.81
N GLU A 31 -21.01 -2.60 9.06
CA GLU A 31 -22.00 -3.01 8.07
C GLU A 31 -22.94 -1.85 7.69
N ALA A 32 -23.42 -1.08 8.68
CA ALA A 32 -24.25 0.10 8.42
C ALA A 32 -23.53 1.16 7.57
N PHE A 33 -22.21 1.35 7.76
CA PHE A 33 -21.41 2.24 6.92
C PHE A 33 -21.27 1.72 5.48
N LEU A 34 -21.11 0.40 5.30
CA LEU A 34 -21.10 -0.21 3.98
C LEU A 34 -22.43 -0.02 3.26
N GLU A 35 -23.56 -0.31 3.93
CA GLU A 35 -24.89 -0.12 3.35
C GLU A 35 -25.13 1.35 2.95
N LEU A 36 -24.70 2.30 3.80
CA LEU A 36 -24.81 3.72 3.49
C LEU A 36 -23.97 4.07 2.26
N ALA A 37 -22.71 3.63 2.19
CA ALA A 37 -21.83 3.86 1.05
C ALA A 37 -22.36 3.24 -0.25
N GLN A 38 -22.94 2.03 -0.18
CA GLN A 38 -23.59 1.38 -1.33
C GLN A 38 -24.80 2.17 -1.83
N ARG A 39 -25.54 2.86 -0.95
CA ARG A 39 -26.71 3.66 -1.33
C ARG A 39 -26.34 5.01 -1.96
N THR A 40 -25.20 5.59 -1.57
CA THR A 40 -24.74 6.90 -2.05
C THR A 40 -23.77 6.84 -3.23
N SER A 41 -23.23 5.66 -3.52
CA SER A 41 -22.32 5.42 -4.64
C SER A 41 -23.04 4.94 -5.89
N THR A 42 -22.28 4.86 -6.99
CA THR A 42 -22.70 4.24 -8.25
C THR A 42 -23.00 2.74 -8.11
N ALA A 43 -22.49 2.09 -7.06
CA ALA A 43 -22.75 0.69 -6.71
C ALA A 43 -24.23 0.40 -6.41
N LYS A 44 -25.05 1.43 -6.17
CA LYS A 44 -26.49 1.29 -5.92
C LYS A 44 -27.21 0.48 -7.00
N ALA A 45 -26.74 0.58 -8.25
CA ALA A 45 -27.33 -0.09 -9.40
C ALA A 45 -27.00 -1.59 -9.49
N ASP A 46 -26.06 -2.10 -8.69
CA ASP A 46 -25.65 -3.51 -8.72
C ASP A 46 -26.75 -4.42 -8.15
N PRO A 47 -27.24 -5.43 -8.91
CA PRO A 47 -28.20 -6.42 -8.43
C PRO A 47 -27.71 -7.28 -7.27
N TYR A 48 -26.39 -7.50 -7.13
CA TYR A 48 -25.81 -8.45 -6.18
C TYR A 48 -25.21 -7.80 -4.93
N LYS A 49 -25.43 -6.50 -4.73
CA LYS A 49 -24.87 -5.72 -3.60
C LYS A 49 -25.20 -6.28 -2.21
N GLU A 50 -26.34 -6.95 -2.05
CA GLU A 50 -26.79 -7.53 -0.77
C GLU A 50 -25.95 -8.73 -0.32
N HIS A 51 -25.19 -9.34 -1.24
CA HIS A 51 -24.30 -10.46 -0.94
C HIS A 51 -22.92 -10.01 -0.46
N PHE A 52 -22.64 -8.71 -0.47
CA PHE A 52 -21.36 -8.13 -0.09
C PHE A 52 -21.41 -7.65 1.37
N ARG A 53 -20.54 -8.20 2.21
CA ARG A 53 -20.53 -7.92 3.67
C ARG A 53 -19.17 -7.46 4.13
N VAL A 54 -19.15 -6.63 5.18
CA VAL A 54 -17.90 -6.29 5.88
C VAL A 54 -17.49 -7.43 6.80
N THR A 55 -16.22 -7.81 6.76
CA THR A 55 -15.65 -8.75 7.72
C THR A 55 -14.36 -8.19 8.30
N LEU A 56 -14.11 -8.49 9.58
CA LEU A 56 -12.89 -8.13 10.26
C LEU A 56 -12.10 -9.40 10.52
N ILE A 57 -10.92 -9.49 9.93
CA ILE A 57 -10.04 -10.65 10.00
C ILE A 57 -9.02 -10.43 11.11
N PRO A 58 -8.91 -11.33 12.11
CA PRO A 58 -8.10 -11.11 13.30
C PRO A 58 -6.60 -11.39 13.13
N TYR A 59 -6.08 -11.26 11.91
CA TYR A 59 -4.67 -11.47 11.57
C TYR A 59 -4.30 -10.60 10.37
N ASP A 60 -3.01 -10.27 10.20
CA ASP A 60 -2.56 -9.37 9.14
C ASP A 60 -2.47 -10.05 7.76
N LEU A 61 -2.01 -9.33 6.74
CA LEU A 61 -1.89 -9.86 5.38
C LEU A 61 -0.73 -10.87 5.24
N GLN A 62 0.35 -10.72 6.04
CA GLN A 62 1.49 -11.64 6.02
C GLN A 62 1.10 -12.97 6.66
N ASP A 63 0.42 -12.92 7.81
CA ASP A 63 -0.15 -14.08 8.47
C ASP A 63 -1.16 -14.79 7.56
N GLN A 64 -1.98 -14.02 6.85
CA GLN A 64 -2.93 -14.56 5.87
C GLN A 64 -2.22 -15.33 4.75
N MET A 65 -1.13 -14.78 4.23
CA MET A 65 -0.31 -15.38 3.17
C MET A 65 0.33 -16.69 3.65
N LEU A 66 0.97 -16.67 4.83
CA LEU A 66 1.62 -17.83 5.42
C LEU A 66 0.65 -19.00 5.63
N ARG A 67 -0.62 -18.71 5.98
CA ARG A 67 -1.67 -19.72 6.06
C ARG A 67 -1.90 -20.40 4.71
N ILE A 68 -1.93 -19.67 3.59
CA ILE A 68 -2.11 -20.29 2.26
C ILE A 68 -0.96 -21.23 1.92
N THR A 69 0.28 -20.80 2.15
CA THR A 69 1.45 -21.63 1.80
C THR A 69 1.60 -22.86 2.69
N ASN A 70 1.17 -22.78 3.95
CA ASN A 70 1.22 -23.90 4.88
C ASN A 70 0.00 -24.84 4.77
N ILE A 71 -1.07 -24.43 4.10
CA ILE A 71 -2.21 -25.34 3.80
C ILE A 71 -1.76 -26.50 2.89
N ASP A 72 -0.73 -26.31 2.07
CA ASP A 72 -0.21 -27.36 1.19
C ASP A 72 0.79 -28.32 1.89
N THR A 73 1.17 -28.07 3.16
CA THR A 73 2.12 -28.90 3.93
C THR A 73 1.45 -29.67 5.09
N LEU A 74 0.63 -30.67 4.76
CA LEU A 74 0.26 -31.88 5.53
C LEU A 74 -0.12 -31.83 7.03
N ASP A 75 -0.19 -30.70 7.72
CA ASP A 75 -0.64 -30.62 9.13
C ASP A 75 -1.85 -29.69 9.28
N GLU A 76 -3.03 -30.14 8.81
CA GLU A 76 -4.31 -29.42 8.94
C GLU A 76 -4.78 -29.20 10.39
N ARG A 77 -4.18 -29.87 11.39
CA ARG A 77 -4.72 -29.92 12.77
C ARG A 77 -4.07 -28.96 13.76
N ASP A 78 -2.89 -28.42 13.47
CA ASP A 78 -2.15 -27.58 14.43
C ASP A 78 -2.34 -26.06 14.19
N TYR A 79 -3.07 -25.63 13.15
CA TYR A 79 -3.18 -24.19 12.78
C TYR A 79 -4.41 -23.45 13.32
N HIS A 80 -5.17 -24.08 14.22
CA HIS A 80 -6.08 -23.36 15.12
C HIS A 80 -5.35 -22.61 16.26
N LEU A 81 -4.01 -22.57 16.24
CA LEU A 81 -3.22 -21.79 17.19
C LEU A 81 -3.38 -20.29 16.94
N ASN A 82 -4.34 -19.66 17.65
CA ASN A 82 -4.26 -18.34 18.29
C ASN A 82 -3.38 -17.24 17.66
N PHE A 83 -3.48 -17.00 16.35
CA PHE A 83 -3.07 -15.73 15.74
C PHE A 83 -4.26 -14.78 15.70
N GLU A 84 -4.98 -14.63 16.80
CA GLU A 84 -5.97 -13.58 16.96
C GLU A 84 -5.26 -12.36 17.52
N ASN A 85 -4.75 -11.51 16.63
CA ASN A 85 -4.16 -10.24 17.02
C ASN A 85 -5.27 -9.17 17.16
N MET A 86 -5.90 -9.15 18.33
CA MET A 86 -6.94 -8.17 18.66
C MET A 86 -6.37 -6.75 18.85
N GLU A 87 -5.04 -6.60 18.92
CA GLU A 87 -4.37 -5.31 18.95
C GLU A 87 -4.10 -4.74 17.55
N LEU A 88 -4.37 -5.51 16.49
CA LEU A 88 -4.21 -5.06 15.11
C LEU A 88 -5.09 -3.83 14.84
N PRO A 89 -4.56 -2.78 14.17
CA PRO A 89 -5.38 -1.66 13.75
C PRO A 89 -6.45 -2.15 12.78
N ALA A 90 -7.68 -1.64 12.91
CA ALA A 90 -8.78 -2.09 12.08
C ALA A 90 -8.58 -1.79 10.58
N TRP A 91 -7.74 -0.81 10.24
CA TRP A 91 -7.24 -0.56 8.87
C TRP A 91 -6.53 -1.78 8.24
N GLU A 92 -5.84 -2.60 9.03
CA GLU A 92 -5.19 -3.83 8.54
C GLU A 92 -6.13 -5.04 8.62
N ALA A 93 -7.08 -5.06 9.56
CA ALA A 93 -8.02 -6.16 9.78
C ALA A 93 -9.19 -6.20 8.78
N LEU A 94 -9.53 -5.06 8.16
CA LEU A 94 -10.69 -4.95 7.29
C LEU A 94 -10.59 -5.83 6.05
N SER A 95 -11.65 -6.58 5.77
CA SER A 95 -11.87 -7.31 4.53
C SER A 95 -13.35 -7.26 4.12
N PHE A 96 -13.64 -7.69 2.91
CA PHE A 96 -15.01 -7.92 2.45
C PHE A 96 -15.23 -9.41 2.18
N ASP A 97 -16.38 -9.93 2.60
CA ASP A 97 -16.83 -11.27 2.24
C ASP A 97 -17.96 -11.19 1.21
N TYR A 98 -18.09 -12.25 0.41
CA TYR A 98 -19.11 -12.35 -0.61
C TYR A 98 -19.85 -13.68 -0.48
N GLU A 99 -21.17 -13.58 -0.25
CA GLU A 99 -22.05 -14.74 -0.09
C GLU A 99 -22.50 -15.26 -1.46
N ALA A 100 -21.67 -16.12 -2.08
CA ALA A 100 -22.02 -16.77 -3.34
C ALA A 100 -23.08 -17.87 -3.12
N LYS A 101 -24.26 -17.70 -3.72
CA LYS A 101 -25.31 -18.74 -3.72
C LYS A 101 -24.96 -19.87 -4.68
N TRP A 102 -25.50 -21.05 -4.40
CA TRP A 102 -25.47 -22.17 -5.35
C TRP A 102 -26.19 -21.76 -6.65
N PRO A 103 -25.67 -22.10 -7.85
CA PRO A 103 -24.51 -22.96 -8.12
C PRO A 103 -23.16 -22.23 -8.22
N VAL A 104 -23.15 -20.90 -8.16
CA VAL A 104 -21.94 -20.08 -8.35
C VAL A 104 -20.87 -20.34 -7.28
N SER A 105 -21.31 -20.76 -6.09
CA SER A 105 -20.42 -21.20 -5.00
C SER A 105 -19.45 -22.33 -5.37
N LEU A 106 -19.71 -23.08 -6.44
CA LEU A 106 -18.78 -24.10 -6.95
C LEU A 106 -17.51 -23.47 -7.54
N VAL A 107 -17.66 -22.32 -8.20
CA VAL A 107 -16.54 -21.57 -8.80
C VAL A 107 -15.97 -20.57 -7.79
N LEU A 108 -16.85 -19.78 -7.14
CA LEU A 108 -16.50 -18.86 -6.06
C LEU A 108 -16.45 -19.62 -4.72
N ASN A 109 -15.50 -20.54 -4.62
CA ASN A 109 -15.27 -21.29 -3.40
C ASN A 109 -14.55 -20.44 -2.33
N ARG A 110 -14.46 -20.95 -1.11
CA ARG A 110 -13.80 -20.23 0.00
C ARG A 110 -12.32 -19.93 -0.29
N LYS A 111 -11.60 -20.82 -0.98
CA LYS A 111 -10.20 -20.59 -1.37
C LYS A 111 -10.07 -19.38 -2.31
N ALA A 112 -10.93 -19.29 -3.32
CA ALA A 112 -10.95 -18.18 -4.26
C ALA A 112 -11.32 -16.85 -3.58
N LEU A 113 -12.37 -16.85 -2.74
CA LEU A 113 -12.74 -15.67 -1.96
C LEU A 113 -11.58 -15.19 -1.09
N PHE A 114 -10.84 -16.11 -0.48
CA PHE A 114 -9.66 -15.78 0.32
C PHE A 114 -8.54 -15.14 -0.51
N CYS A 115 -8.28 -15.64 -1.73
CA CYS A 115 -7.35 -15.02 -2.68
C CYS A 115 -7.79 -13.60 -3.06
N TYR A 116 -9.07 -13.40 -3.36
CA TYR A 116 -9.63 -12.08 -3.65
C TYR A 116 -9.50 -11.12 -2.45
N GLN A 117 -9.75 -11.61 -1.24
CA GLN A 117 -9.58 -10.85 -0.01
C GLN A 117 -8.15 -10.38 0.19
N MET A 118 -7.14 -11.20 -0.08
CA MET A 118 -5.74 -10.79 0.00
C MET A 118 -5.41 -9.64 -0.95
N ILE A 119 -5.84 -9.75 -2.21
CA ILE A 119 -5.65 -8.69 -3.21
C ILE A 119 -6.35 -7.41 -2.76
N PHE A 120 -7.59 -7.53 -2.27
CA PHE A 120 -8.34 -6.40 -1.74
C PHE A 120 -7.63 -5.73 -0.57
N ARG A 121 -7.21 -6.50 0.44
CA ARG A 121 -6.53 -5.98 1.64
C ARG A 121 -5.26 -5.23 1.29
N LEU A 122 -4.47 -5.74 0.35
CA LEU A 122 -3.29 -5.07 -0.16
C LEU A 122 -3.65 -3.69 -0.77
N LEU A 123 -4.56 -3.68 -1.74
CA LEU A 123 -5.01 -2.45 -2.41
C LEU A 123 -5.63 -1.45 -1.43
N PHE A 124 -6.36 -1.94 -0.43
CA PHE A 124 -7.00 -1.12 0.59
C PHE A 124 -5.98 -0.43 1.47
N TYR A 125 -4.95 -1.16 1.89
CA TYR A 125 -3.87 -0.60 2.70
C TYR A 125 -3.05 0.42 1.91
N PHE A 126 -2.74 0.16 0.63
CA PHE A 126 -2.16 1.18 -0.26
C PHE A 126 -2.99 2.45 -0.30
N LYS A 127 -4.30 2.32 -0.51
CA LYS A 127 -5.20 3.47 -0.61
C LYS A 127 -5.28 4.25 0.70
N HIS A 128 -5.25 3.54 1.83
CA HIS A 128 -5.20 4.14 3.16
C HIS A 128 -3.92 4.97 3.36
N VAL A 129 -2.74 4.38 3.10
CA VAL A 129 -1.46 5.09 3.26
C VAL A 129 -1.33 6.24 2.27
N GLU A 130 -1.81 6.11 1.02
CA GLU A 130 -1.87 7.20 0.06
C GLU A 130 -2.70 8.38 0.60
N ARG A 131 -3.87 8.12 1.20
CA ARG A 131 -4.73 9.16 1.82
C ARG A 131 -4.07 9.81 3.03
N LEU A 132 -3.41 9.03 3.89
CA LEU A 132 -2.63 9.56 5.02
C LEU A 132 -1.52 10.48 4.53
N LEU A 133 -0.74 10.01 3.56
CA LEU A 133 0.32 10.77 2.93
C LEU A 133 -0.22 11.99 2.23
N CYS A 134 -1.44 11.99 1.69
CA CYS A 134 -2.06 13.16 1.05
C CYS A 134 -2.57 14.20 2.06
N SER A 135 -3.14 13.76 3.18
CA SER A 135 -3.78 14.63 4.17
C SER A 135 -2.80 15.32 5.13
N SER A 136 -1.65 14.69 5.43
CA SER A 136 -0.77 15.09 6.55
C SER A 136 -0.13 16.48 6.47
N ILE A 137 0.34 16.92 5.29
CA ILE A 137 1.23 18.10 5.18
C ILE A 137 0.51 19.38 4.67
N PRO A 138 -0.34 19.36 3.61
CA PRO A 138 -1.02 20.56 3.12
C PRO A 138 -1.96 21.22 4.13
N LEU A 139 -2.51 20.44 5.07
CA LEU A 139 -3.42 20.96 6.10
C LEU A 139 -2.67 21.65 7.24
N GLY A 140 -1.49 21.16 7.62
CA GLY A 140 -0.64 21.76 8.65
C GLY A 140 0.05 23.04 8.19
N CYS A 141 0.59 23.05 6.96
CA CYS A 141 1.37 24.18 6.47
C CYS A 141 0.55 25.42 6.08
N LYS A 142 -0.76 25.28 5.82
CA LYS A 142 -1.64 26.46 5.66
C LYS A 142 -1.70 27.30 6.95
N SER A 143 -1.52 26.67 8.12
CA SER A 143 -1.44 27.37 9.40
C SER A 143 -0.08 28.01 9.67
N LEU A 144 0.95 27.63 8.90
CA LEU A 144 2.33 28.16 8.99
C LEU A 144 2.57 29.32 8.00
N SER A 145 1.56 29.70 7.22
CA SER A 145 1.66 30.65 6.10
C SER A 145 1.42 32.13 6.46
N PRO A 146 1.68 32.59 7.69
CA PRO A 146 2.34 33.88 7.81
C PRO A 146 3.28 33.97 9.03
N LEU A 147 4.38 33.23 9.04
CA LEU A 147 5.54 33.55 9.91
C LEU A 147 6.83 33.85 9.13
N ASN A 148 6.81 33.79 7.79
CA ASN A 148 7.83 34.43 6.94
C ASN A 148 7.48 35.91 6.71
N GLY A 149 7.17 36.60 7.81
CA GLY A 149 7.04 38.05 7.85
C GLY A 149 8.35 38.70 8.24
N THR A 150 9.48 38.33 7.65
CA THR A 150 10.61 39.25 7.39
C THR A 150 11.58 38.57 6.45
N GLU A 151 11.76 39.19 5.29
CA GLU A 151 12.94 39.05 4.45
C GLU A 151 14.15 39.47 5.29
N ALA A 152 14.77 38.52 5.98
CA ALA A 152 16.11 38.67 6.51
C ALA A 152 16.99 37.69 5.75
N GLU A 153 17.70 38.23 4.77
CA GLU A 153 18.83 37.62 4.12
C GLU A 153 19.84 37.21 5.21
N THR A 154 19.87 35.93 5.58
CA THR A 154 21.00 35.35 6.29
C THR A 154 21.74 34.46 5.31
N GLU A 155 22.88 34.97 4.82
CA GLU A 155 23.86 34.32 3.94
C GLU A 155 24.63 33.17 4.61
N ASP A 156 24.12 32.56 5.68
CA ASP A 156 24.81 31.52 6.41
C ASP A 156 24.17 30.15 6.17
N GLY A 157 25.00 29.13 5.95
CA GLY A 157 24.70 27.78 5.45
C GLY A 157 23.76 26.91 6.31
N SER A 158 22.60 27.44 6.71
CA SER A 158 21.50 26.70 7.31
C SER A 158 20.92 25.73 6.28
N GLY A 159 20.90 24.44 6.63
CA GLY A 159 20.45 23.36 5.75
C GLY A 159 18.99 23.53 5.28
N PRO A 160 18.51 22.69 4.34
CA PRO A 160 17.14 22.75 3.87
C PRO A 160 16.18 22.73 5.07
N SER A 161 15.23 23.67 5.09
CA SER A 161 14.27 23.79 6.19
C SER A 161 13.60 22.44 6.46
N THR A 162 13.36 22.12 7.72
CA THR A 162 12.77 20.82 8.12
C THR A 162 11.44 20.55 7.40
N LEU A 163 10.69 21.61 7.05
CA LEU A 163 9.50 21.53 6.20
C LEU A 163 9.83 21.06 4.78
N MET A 164 10.86 21.61 4.14
CA MET A 164 11.30 21.18 2.81
C MET A 164 11.71 19.70 2.81
N LEU A 165 12.39 19.23 3.86
CA LEU A 165 12.72 17.81 4.05
C LEU A 165 11.45 16.95 4.12
N CYS A 166 10.44 17.38 4.88
CA CYS A 166 9.15 16.69 4.98
C CYS A 166 8.42 16.63 3.62
N PHE A 167 8.39 17.74 2.87
CA PHE A 167 7.78 17.78 1.54
C PHE A 167 8.50 16.86 0.56
N ALA A 168 9.83 16.87 0.56
CA ALA A 168 10.63 16.01 -0.30
C ALA A 168 10.41 14.53 0.02
N LEU A 169 10.46 14.14 1.30
CA LEU A 169 10.23 12.76 1.73
C LEU A 169 8.80 12.31 1.42
N ARG A 170 7.79 13.15 1.69
CA ARG A 170 6.39 12.87 1.32
C ARG A 170 6.24 12.65 -0.17
N HIS A 171 6.79 13.53 -1.00
CA HIS A 171 6.69 13.42 -2.45
C HIS A 171 7.32 12.11 -2.94
N LYS A 172 8.48 11.76 -2.41
CA LYS A 172 9.18 10.51 -2.71
C LYS A 172 8.36 9.28 -2.30
N MET A 173 7.82 9.24 -1.08
CA MET A 173 6.95 8.16 -0.62
C MET A 173 5.71 8.03 -1.51
N LEU A 174 5.03 9.15 -1.79
CA LEU A 174 3.83 9.16 -2.61
C LEU A 174 4.11 8.67 -4.04
N HIS A 175 5.20 9.14 -4.65
CA HIS A 175 5.61 8.70 -5.99
C HIS A 175 5.90 7.19 -6.03
N PHE A 176 6.58 6.65 -5.02
CA PHE A 176 6.81 5.21 -4.91
C PHE A 176 5.48 4.43 -4.81
N LEU A 177 4.60 4.82 -3.88
CA LEU A 177 3.32 4.14 -3.66
C LEU A 177 2.44 4.18 -4.91
N GLN A 178 2.34 5.35 -5.57
CA GLN A 178 1.51 5.52 -6.76
C GLN A 178 2.01 4.70 -7.95
N ASN A 179 3.33 4.61 -8.15
CA ASN A 179 3.89 3.76 -9.20
C ASN A 179 3.59 2.28 -8.94
N LEU A 180 3.76 1.83 -7.70
CA LEU A 180 3.49 0.45 -7.34
C LEU A 180 2.00 0.09 -7.43
N GLN A 181 1.12 0.98 -6.96
CA GLN A 181 -0.33 0.80 -7.13
C GLN A 181 -0.73 0.78 -8.61
N THR A 182 -0.12 1.65 -9.43
CA THR A 182 -0.38 1.69 -10.88
C THR A 182 0.05 0.38 -11.54
N TYR A 183 1.21 -0.16 -11.18
CA TYR A 183 1.64 -1.48 -11.64
C TYR A 183 0.62 -2.56 -11.29
N ILE A 184 0.24 -2.67 -10.00
CA ILE A 184 -0.70 -3.72 -9.56
C ILE A 184 -2.02 -3.61 -10.33
N VAL A 185 -2.59 -2.41 -10.47
CA VAL A 185 -3.90 -2.25 -11.10
C VAL A 185 -3.83 -2.36 -12.62
N GLN A 186 -2.91 -1.65 -13.27
CA GLN A 186 -2.88 -1.48 -14.73
C GLN A 186 -2.07 -2.56 -15.46
N GLU A 187 -1.01 -3.07 -14.85
CA GLU A 187 -0.12 -4.04 -15.50
C GLU A 187 -0.37 -5.48 -15.04
N VAL A 188 -0.94 -5.68 -13.85
CA VAL A 188 -1.25 -7.01 -13.32
C VAL A 188 -2.74 -7.30 -13.41
N LEU A 189 -3.58 -6.59 -12.66
CA LEU A 189 -5.00 -6.97 -12.50
C LEU A 189 -5.81 -6.81 -13.79
N LYS A 190 -5.70 -5.64 -14.43
CA LYS A 190 -6.49 -5.33 -15.64
C LYS A 190 -6.22 -6.27 -16.82
N PRO A 191 -4.96 -6.48 -17.28
CA PRO A 191 -4.71 -7.36 -18.43
C PRO A 191 -5.03 -8.83 -18.11
N ASN A 192 -4.76 -9.29 -16.88
CA ASN A 192 -5.14 -10.65 -16.48
C ASN A 192 -6.66 -10.84 -16.46
N TRP A 193 -7.42 -9.81 -16.08
CA TRP A 193 -8.88 -9.84 -16.12
C TRP A 193 -9.42 -9.87 -17.56
N GLU A 194 -8.87 -9.04 -18.44
CA GLU A 194 -9.23 -9.02 -19.87
C GLU A 194 -8.97 -10.40 -20.51
N MET A 195 -7.79 -10.97 -20.30
CA MET A 195 -7.44 -12.31 -20.78
C MET A 195 -8.32 -13.42 -20.16
N PHE A 196 -8.70 -13.29 -18.88
CA PHE A 196 -9.63 -14.22 -18.24
C PHE A 196 -11.02 -14.14 -18.89
N MET A 197 -11.54 -12.94 -19.13
CA MET A 197 -12.85 -12.75 -19.75
C MET A 197 -12.90 -13.25 -21.20
N GLU A 198 -11.83 -13.05 -21.97
CA GLU A 198 -11.70 -13.60 -23.33
C GLU A 198 -11.71 -15.13 -23.33
N ARG A 199 -10.96 -15.76 -22.42
CA ARG A 199 -10.96 -17.22 -22.26
C ARG A 199 -12.31 -17.73 -21.80
N MET A 200 -12.94 -17.07 -20.82
CA MET A 200 -14.26 -17.41 -20.30
C MET A 200 -15.35 -17.38 -21.38
N ALA A 201 -15.25 -16.50 -22.36
CA ALA A 201 -16.20 -16.45 -23.48
C ALA A 201 -16.15 -17.69 -24.39
N GLN A 202 -15.06 -18.46 -24.36
CA GLN A 202 -14.84 -19.64 -25.21
C GLN A 202 -15.07 -20.96 -24.47
N VAL A 203 -15.35 -20.91 -23.16
CA VAL A 203 -15.49 -22.09 -22.29
C VAL A 203 -16.71 -22.93 -22.67
N LYS A 204 -16.55 -24.26 -22.65
CA LYS A 204 -17.62 -25.22 -22.95
C LYS A 204 -17.97 -26.10 -21.77
N THR A 205 -17.07 -26.25 -20.79
CA THR A 205 -17.25 -27.13 -19.63
C THR A 205 -17.09 -26.38 -18.32
N VAL A 206 -17.70 -26.89 -17.24
CA VAL A 206 -17.57 -26.30 -15.90
C VAL A 206 -16.13 -26.46 -15.37
N ASP A 207 -15.46 -27.54 -15.73
CA ASP A 207 -14.07 -27.79 -15.32
C ASP A 207 -13.11 -26.74 -15.91
N GLU A 208 -13.30 -26.36 -17.18
CA GLU A 208 -12.56 -25.26 -17.82
C GLU A 208 -12.78 -23.92 -17.08
N VAL A 209 -14.01 -23.63 -16.62
CA VAL A 209 -14.27 -22.43 -15.81
C VAL A 209 -13.44 -22.45 -14.52
N LEU A 210 -13.42 -23.60 -13.82
CA LEU A 210 -12.69 -23.76 -12.57
C LEU A 210 -11.17 -23.62 -12.76
N GLU A 211 -10.65 -24.17 -13.86
CA GLU A 211 -9.24 -24.08 -14.22
C GLU A 211 -8.84 -22.65 -14.56
N PHE A 212 -9.53 -21.99 -15.50
CA PHE A 212 -9.18 -20.62 -15.90
C PHE A 212 -9.32 -19.61 -14.77
N HIS A 213 -10.31 -19.79 -13.89
CA HIS A 213 -10.49 -18.94 -12.72
C HIS A 213 -9.36 -19.11 -11.70
N ARG A 214 -8.93 -20.36 -11.44
CA ARG A 214 -7.79 -20.64 -10.56
C ARG A 214 -6.50 -20.06 -11.14
N ASP A 215 -6.24 -20.28 -12.42
CA ASP A 215 -5.03 -19.76 -13.09
C ASP A 215 -4.97 -18.24 -13.08
N PHE A 216 -6.13 -17.58 -13.27
CA PHE A 216 -6.25 -16.13 -13.16
C PHE A 216 -5.86 -15.64 -11.75
N LEU A 217 -6.44 -16.24 -10.71
CA LEU A 217 -6.16 -15.88 -9.32
C LEU A 217 -4.69 -16.13 -8.93
N ASP A 218 -4.15 -17.30 -9.26
CA ASP A 218 -2.76 -17.66 -8.94
C ASP A 218 -1.78 -16.72 -9.64
N THR A 219 -2.08 -16.34 -10.89
CA THR A 219 -1.28 -15.35 -11.63
C THR A 219 -1.36 -13.97 -10.99
N CYS A 220 -2.56 -13.51 -10.61
CA CYS A 220 -2.73 -12.22 -9.94
C CYS A 220 -2.02 -12.18 -8.59
N LEU A 221 -2.13 -13.22 -7.76
CA LEU A 221 -1.44 -13.28 -6.48
C LEU A 221 0.07 -13.25 -6.64
N ARG A 222 0.62 -14.03 -7.58
CA ARG A 222 2.05 -14.07 -7.86
C ARG A 222 2.58 -12.72 -8.33
N ASP A 223 1.95 -12.15 -9.36
CA ASP A 223 2.39 -10.88 -9.95
C ASP A 223 2.13 -9.67 -9.03
N CYS A 224 1.18 -9.76 -8.09
CA CYS A 224 0.99 -8.77 -7.01
C CYS A 224 1.99 -8.93 -5.85
N MET A 225 2.95 -9.86 -5.93
CA MET A 225 3.94 -10.18 -4.90
C MET A 225 3.33 -10.76 -3.60
N LEU A 226 2.12 -11.27 -3.66
CA LEU A 226 1.41 -11.84 -2.51
C LEU A 226 1.80 -13.30 -2.23
N THR A 227 2.60 -13.93 -3.08
CA THR A 227 3.05 -15.32 -2.89
C THR A 227 4.43 -15.44 -2.26
N SER A 228 5.23 -14.36 -2.30
CA SER A 228 6.58 -14.34 -1.69
C SER A 228 6.54 -13.61 -0.34
N PRO A 229 6.83 -14.29 0.78
CA PRO A 229 6.82 -13.65 2.10
C PRO A 229 7.88 -12.55 2.21
N GLU A 230 9.01 -12.67 1.50
CA GLU A 230 10.07 -11.68 1.50
C GLU A 230 9.63 -10.38 0.83
N LEU A 231 9.04 -10.47 -0.36
CA LEU A 231 8.55 -9.30 -1.10
C LEU A 231 7.38 -8.64 -0.38
N LEU A 232 6.41 -9.43 0.08
CA LEU A 232 5.27 -8.92 0.85
C LEU A 232 5.74 -8.28 2.15
N GLY A 233 6.71 -8.89 2.84
CA GLY A 233 7.31 -8.36 4.06
C GLY A 233 7.98 -7.00 3.84
N ALA A 234 8.81 -6.89 2.79
CA ALA A 234 9.46 -5.64 2.41
C ALA A 234 8.41 -4.56 2.06
N LEU A 235 7.39 -4.92 1.28
CA LEU A 235 6.34 -3.99 0.87
C LEU A 235 5.54 -3.46 2.08
N MET A 236 5.10 -4.35 2.97
CA MET A 236 4.34 -3.94 4.15
C MET A 236 5.18 -3.08 5.10
N LYS A 237 6.49 -3.34 5.23
CA LYS A 237 7.41 -2.47 5.99
C LYS A 237 7.47 -1.07 5.41
N ILE A 238 7.56 -0.93 4.09
CA ILE A 238 7.55 0.38 3.41
C ILE A 238 6.24 1.12 3.70
N LEU A 239 5.10 0.46 3.55
CA LEU A 239 3.79 1.06 3.81
C LEU A 239 3.61 1.47 5.28
N LYS A 240 4.05 0.64 6.24
CA LYS A 240 4.04 0.96 7.68
C LYS A 240 4.97 2.14 8.02
N LEU A 241 6.16 2.21 7.41
CA LEU A 241 7.09 3.33 7.59
C LEU A 241 6.49 4.63 7.04
N SER A 242 5.82 4.58 5.88
CA SER A 242 5.11 5.73 5.31
C SER A 242 3.95 6.19 6.21
N ALA A 243 3.19 5.28 6.81
CA ALA A 243 2.16 5.64 7.79
C ALA A 243 2.79 6.29 9.04
N HIS A 244 3.85 5.69 9.59
CA HIS A 244 4.59 6.23 10.74
C HIS A 244 5.10 7.65 10.49
N PHE A 245 5.65 7.93 9.31
CA PHE A 245 6.05 9.28 8.91
C PHE A 245 4.89 10.28 9.01
N THR A 246 3.68 9.88 8.56
CA THR A 246 2.52 10.78 8.64
C THR A 246 2.10 11.07 10.07
N ASP A 247 2.23 10.10 10.98
CA ASP A 247 1.93 10.29 12.40
C ASP A 247 2.96 11.16 13.09
N LEU A 248 4.25 11.02 12.77
CA LEU A 248 5.31 11.92 13.24
C LEU A 248 5.01 13.38 12.85
N VAL A 249 4.65 13.61 11.58
CA VAL A 249 4.31 14.95 11.08
C VAL A 249 3.06 15.50 11.78
N LYS A 250 1.99 14.71 11.90
CA LYS A 250 0.75 15.13 12.60
C LYS A 250 1.01 15.47 14.06
N LYS A 251 1.81 14.66 14.76
CA LYS A 251 2.17 14.89 16.16
C LYS A 251 2.91 16.22 16.31
N ARG A 252 3.87 16.51 15.42
CA ARG A 252 4.59 17.79 15.43
C ARG A 252 3.63 18.97 15.22
N LEU A 253 2.75 18.89 14.23
CA LEU A 253 1.77 19.94 13.95
C LEU A 253 0.82 20.19 15.14
N SER A 254 0.38 19.13 15.83
CA SER A 254 -0.49 19.26 17.00
C SER A 254 0.16 19.95 18.20
N LEU A 255 1.49 19.81 18.36
CA LEU A 255 2.24 20.47 19.42
C LEU A 255 2.39 21.97 19.12
N GLU A 256 2.61 22.35 17.86
CA GLU A 256 2.74 23.76 17.45
C GLU A 256 1.44 24.57 17.60
N VAL A 257 0.27 23.95 17.35
CA VAL A 257 -1.04 24.61 17.51
C VAL A 257 -1.38 24.88 18.98
N ASN A 258 -0.94 24.02 19.90
CA ASN A 258 -1.27 24.14 21.31
C ASN A 258 -0.37 25.11 22.08
N ASP A 259 0.88 25.32 21.64
CA ASP A 259 1.84 26.01 22.50
C ASP A 259 1.83 27.54 22.37
N GLY A 260 1.54 28.15 21.21
CA GLY A 260 1.33 29.60 21.08
C GLY A 260 2.35 30.53 21.77
N ARG A 261 3.53 30.01 22.14
CA ARG A 261 4.51 30.66 23.03
C ARG A 261 5.81 30.83 22.25
N SER A 262 6.26 32.07 22.20
CA SER A 262 7.62 32.44 21.84
C SER A 262 8.60 31.89 22.88
N LEU A 263 9.44 30.93 22.49
CA LEU A 263 10.69 30.59 23.17
C LEU A 263 11.68 30.09 22.11
N ASP A 264 12.51 31.01 21.63
CA ASP A 264 13.33 30.88 20.42
C ASP A 264 14.46 29.84 20.51
N GLU A 265 14.79 29.29 21.69
CA GLU A 265 15.86 28.28 21.84
C GLU A 265 15.34 26.84 21.98
N ALA A 266 14.33 26.59 22.82
CA ALA A 266 13.73 25.26 22.97
C ALA A 266 13.00 24.79 21.69
N THR A 267 12.54 25.75 20.89
CA THR A 267 11.87 25.48 19.61
C THR A 267 12.88 25.03 18.54
N GLU A 268 14.10 25.56 18.57
CA GLU A 268 15.15 25.25 17.60
C GLU A 268 15.81 23.88 17.88
N GLU A 269 16.08 23.56 19.14
CA GLU A 269 16.55 22.22 19.54
C GLU A 269 15.51 21.15 19.15
N PHE A 270 14.23 21.39 19.40
CA PHE A 270 13.17 20.46 19.04
C PHE A 270 12.99 20.35 17.51
N ALA A 271 13.11 21.45 16.77
CA ALA A 271 13.07 21.45 15.31
C ALA A 271 14.25 20.68 14.70
N THR A 272 15.41 20.76 15.33
CA THR A 272 16.62 20.00 14.96
C THR A 272 16.43 18.52 15.20
N MET A 273 15.90 18.13 16.36
CA MET A 273 15.58 16.73 16.68
C MET A 273 14.56 16.14 15.70
N PHE A 274 13.48 16.88 15.40
CA PHE A 274 12.50 16.45 14.40
C PHE A 274 13.12 16.33 13.00
N GLY A 275 13.98 17.26 12.62
CA GLY A 275 14.74 17.18 11.36
C GLY A 275 15.64 15.94 11.28
N GLN A 276 16.24 15.52 12.39
CA GLN A 276 17.00 14.28 12.48
C GLN A 276 16.10 13.04 12.35
N GLU A 277 14.95 13.01 13.03
CA GLU A 277 13.97 11.92 12.90
C GLU A 277 13.50 11.73 11.45
N VAL A 278 13.17 12.83 10.76
CA VAL A 278 12.76 12.80 9.34
C VAL A 278 13.89 12.26 8.44
N ARG A 279 15.14 12.61 8.72
CA ARG A 279 16.30 12.07 7.98
C ARG A 279 16.50 10.58 8.24
N THR A 280 16.34 10.12 9.48
CA THR A 280 16.40 8.70 9.82
C THR A 280 15.33 7.92 9.05
N VAL A 281 14.09 8.42 9.02
CA VAL A 281 13.01 7.80 8.24
C VAL A 281 13.32 7.79 6.74
N ASP A 282 13.91 8.85 6.17
CA ASP A 282 14.32 8.85 4.76
C ASP A 282 15.41 7.79 4.47
N LEU A 283 16.39 7.64 5.35
CA LEU A 283 17.44 6.63 5.22
C LEU A 283 16.86 5.21 5.29
N GLU A 284 15.99 4.94 6.27
CA GLU A 284 15.30 3.66 6.40
C GLU A 284 14.43 3.37 5.18
N PHE A 285 13.70 4.37 4.68
CA PHE A 285 12.87 4.24 3.49
C PHE A 285 13.70 3.89 2.24
N ASN A 286 14.85 4.54 2.06
CA ASN A 286 15.79 4.19 0.98
C ASN A 286 16.31 2.75 1.11
N ALA A 287 16.69 2.34 2.32
CA ALA A 287 17.21 1.00 2.56
C ALA A 287 16.15 -0.08 2.26
N LEU A 288 14.89 0.16 2.65
CA LEU A 288 13.78 -0.75 2.35
C LEU A 288 13.46 -0.81 0.85
N ILE A 289 13.47 0.31 0.14
CA ILE A 289 13.30 0.32 -1.33
C ILE A 289 14.42 -0.49 -1.99
N PHE A 290 15.66 -0.30 -1.56
CA PHE A 290 16.78 -1.05 -2.10
C PHE A 290 16.62 -2.55 -1.87
N GLY A 291 16.29 -2.96 -0.64
CA GLY A 291 16.03 -4.36 -0.33
C GLY A 291 14.88 -4.94 -1.17
N LEU A 292 13.82 -4.16 -1.41
CA LEU A 292 12.72 -4.55 -2.29
C LEU A 292 13.20 -4.71 -3.74
N LEU A 293 13.96 -3.74 -4.28
CA LEU A 293 14.46 -3.79 -5.65
C LEU A 293 15.41 -4.98 -5.89
N ASP A 294 16.26 -5.30 -4.91
CA ASP A 294 17.15 -6.46 -4.98
C ASP A 294 16.35 -7.77 -4.96
N SER A 295 15.36 -7.86 -4.05
CA SER A 295 14.43 -8.99 -3.98
C SER A 295 13.60 -9.13 -5.26
N LEU A 296 13.18 -8.02 -5.88
CA LEU A 296 12.47 -8.00 -7.16
C LEU A 296 13.36 -8.43 -8.33
N ASN A 297 14.65 -8.09 -8.31
CA ASN A 297 15.60 -8.54 -9.33
C ASN A 297 15.83 -10.05 -9.23
N GLU A 298 15.98 -10.60 -8.02
CA GLU A 298 16.10 -12.05 -7.83
C GLU A 298 14.80 -12.78 -8.20
N ALA A 299 13.64 -12.27 -7.77
CA ALA A 299 12.34 -12.85 -8.07
C ALA A 299 11.97 -12.72 -9.56
N GLY A 300 12.26 -11.58 -10.19
CA GLY A 300 12.02 -11.33 -11.61
C GLY A 300 12.81 -12.26 -12.52
N ARG A 301 14.03 -12.65 -12.11
CA ARG A 301 14.81 -13.70 -12.81
C ARG A 301 14.20 -15.09 -12.71
N ARG A 302 13.36 -15.34 -11.70
CA ARG A 302 12.81 -16.68 -11.41
C ARG A 302 11.35 -16.87 -11.83
N PHE A 303 10.51 -15.83 -11.81
CA PHE A 303 9.05 -16.05 -11.75
C PHE A 303 8.18 -15.27 -12.75
N SER A 304 8.50 -14.05 -13.19
CA SER A 304 7.56 -13.27 -14.04
C SER A 304 8.21 -12.11 -14.79
N GLU A 305 7.93 -11.99 -16.09
CA GLU A 305 8.33 -10.83 -16.92
C GLU A 305 7.71 -9.51 -16.42
N ASN A 306 6.52 -9.56 -15.82
CA ASN A 306 5.84 -8.37 -15.30
C ASN A 306 6.58 -7.78 -14.10
N ILE A 307 7.17 -8.61 -13.25
CA ILE A 307 8.00 -8.16 -12.12
C ILE A 307 9.25 -7.43 -12.63
N TYR A 308 9.81 -7.87 -13.76
CA TYR A 308 10.96 -7.23 -14.39
C TYR A 308 10.61 -5.86 -15.00
N LYS A 309 9.40 -5.72 -15.58
CA LYS A 309 8.89 -4.41 -16.04
C LYS A 309 8.72 -3.44 -14.88
N LEU A 310 8.22 -3.90 -13.73
CA LEU A 310 8.16 -3.08 -12.53
C LEU A 310 9.54 -2.60 -12.09
N PHE A 311 10.55 -3.48 -12.07
CA PHE A 311 11.92 -3.08 -11.70
C PHE A 311 12.41 -1.89 -12.54
N PHE A 312 12.27 -1.95 -13.87
CA PHE A 312 12.64 -0.85 -14.75
C PHE A 312 11.78 0.41 -14.56
N ARG A 313 10.48 0.25 -14.28
CA ARG A 313 9.61 1.39 -14.01
C ARG A 313 10.00 2.12 -12.72
N MET A 314 10.34 1.36 -11.69
CA MET A 314 10.72 1.91 -10.38
C MET A 314 12.05 2.63 -10.43
N ASP A 315 12.99 2.18 -11.27
CA ASP A 315 14.30 2.82 -11.45
C ASP A 315 14.52 3.41 -12.85
N TYR A 316 13.46 3.92 -13.49
CA TYR A 316 13.52 4.41 -14.87
C TYR A 316 14.58 5.51 -15.08
N ASN A 317 14.84 6.31 -14.04
CA ASN A 317 15.84 7.39 -14.06
C ASN A 317 17.16 7.04 -13.35
N ASN A 318 17.40 5.77 -12.99
CA ASN A 318 18.50 5.36 -12.11
C ASN A 318 18.54 6.17 -10.79
N PHE A 319 17.39 6.69 -10.33
CA PHE A 319 17.36 7.56 -9.16
C PHE A 319 17.84 6.80 -7.93
N TYR A 320 17.36 5.56 -7.75
CA TYR A 320 17.74 4.75 -6.60
C TYR A 320 19.18 4.25 -6.74
N MET A 321 19.61 3.81 -7.92
CA MET A 321 21.00 3.44 -8.20
C MET A 321 22.00 4.58 -7.99
N THR A 322 21.62 5.82 -8.32
CA THR A 322 22.47 7.01 -8.12
C THR A 322 22.54 7.42 -6.64
N VAL A 323 21.43 7.28 -5.90
CA VAL A 323 21.41 7.52 -4.45
C VAL A 323 22.29 6.50 -3.70
N ILE A 324 22.32 5.25 -4.16
CA ILE A 324 23.18 4.19 -3.61
C ILE A 324 24.66 4.50 -3.84
N GLY A 325 25.04 4.99 -5.02
CA GLY A 325 26.42 5.42 -5.31
C GLY A 325 26.93 6.57 -4.42
N LYS A 326 26.03 7.27 -3.72
CA LYS A 326 26.34 8.35 -2.79
C LYS A 326 26.33 7.94 -1.31
N MET A 327 25.94 6.71 -0.96
CA MET A 327 26.01 6.22 0.43
C MET A 327 27.44 5.80 0.79
N PRO A 328 27.98 6.21 1.97
CA PRO A 328 29.33 5.84 2.38
C PRO A 328 29.38 4.34 2.70
N GLY A 329 29.87 3.54 1.76
CA GLY A 329 29.96 2.08 1.86
C GLY A 329 29.56 1.30 0.61
N GLY A 330 29.05 1.97 -0.45
CA GLY A 330 28.72 1.30 -1.71
C GLY A 330 29.97 0.76 -2.42
N ALA A 331 30.12 -0.56 -2.49
CA ALA A 331 31.15 -1.22 -3.29
C ALA A 331 30.96 -0.86 -4.79
N PRO A 332 32.04 -0.57 -5.53
CA PRO A 332 31.94 -0.24 -6.94
C PRO A 332 31.76 -1.55 -7.72
N GLY A 333 30.55 -1.82 -8.22
CA GLY A 333 30.37 -3.05 -8.99
C GLY A 333 28.94 -3.47 -9.30
N VAL A 334 28.17 -2.62 -9.98
CA VAL A 334 27.15 -3.12 -10.92
C VAL A 334 27.36 -2.33 -12.21
N PRO A 335 27.55 -2.99 -13.37
CA PRO A 335 27.85 -2.27 -14.60
C PRO A 335 26.68 -1.36 -14.93
N VAL A 336 26.99 -0.07 -15.06
CA VAL A 336 26.17 0.90 -15.76
C VAL A 336 25.91 0.29 -17.13
N LEU A 337 24.75 -0.32 -17.33
CA LEU A 337 24.26 -0.60 -18.67
C LEU A 337 24.06 0.77 -19.29
N ALA A 338 25.01 1.11 -20.16
CA ALA A 338 25.12 2.38 -20.82
C ALA A 338 23.75 2.80 -21.36
N SER A 339 23.31 3.96 -20.88
CA SER A 339 22.49 4.89 -21.61
C SER A 339 23.02 4.99 -23.05
N SER A 340 22.42 4.22 -23.94
CA SER A 340 22.60 4.37 -25.38
C SER A 340 21.34 3.89 -26.10
N ASN A 341 20.61 4.88 -26.61
CA ASN A 341 19.64 4.78 -27.70
C ASN A 341 18.34 4.03 -27.45
N LEU A 342 17.39 4.70 -26.80
CA LEU A 342 15.97 4.60 -27.16
C LEU A 342 15.31 5.99 -27.05
N GLU A 343 15.91 6.97 -27.74
CA GLU A 343 15.08 8.05 -28.30
C GLU A 343 14.46 7.53 -29.59
N LEU A 344 13.15 7.77 -29.72
CA LEU A 344 12.36 7.76 -30.96
C LEU A 344 12.23 6.41 -31.68
N GLN A 345 11.08 5.75 -31.49
CA GLN A 345 10.11 5.56 -32.58
C GLN A 345 8.81 4.90 -32.11
N MET A 346 7.72 5.35 -32.75
CA MET A 346 6.35 4.80 -32.83
C MET A 346 5.39 5.29 -31.73
N PHE A 347 4.38 6.14 -32.01
CA PHE A 347 3.24 5.99 -32.93
C PHE A 347 2.53 4.64 -32.84
#